data_AF-A0A9P6UHR6-F1
#
_entry.id   AF-A0A9P6UHR6-F1
#
_cell.length_a   1.000
_cell.length_b   1.000
_cell.length_c   1.000
_cell.angle_alpha   90.00
_cell.angle_beta   90.00
_cell.angle_gamma   90.00
#
_symmetry.space_group_name_H-M   'P 1'
#
loop_
_entity.id
_entity.type
_entity.pdbx_description
1 polymer ?
#
loop_
_entity_poly.entity_id
_entity_poly.type
_entity_poly.pdbx_seq_one_letter_code
_entity_poly.pdbx_strand_id
1 'polypeptide(L)'
;MAQTPQKAATMTRLLCVALFVLLQSFIPTGASEPTTAATTFPVPSATSSLILPQPTSSTGNTAGNSTIAASCPPPLIPNVFNLTGGSCLGSCCVPCPVSLAFYEPSSLSDSYTRTSAVRAASSVSAAIIFICYLILPSRRKHPHLIILVISAVTIPWTGVGTAWLFKKEGLLCKSPYEIASISNSWLCGMQGTLMLYMALALTCLCFLLIVNLYVLTIYRSFFIQRYMTKLIILSLFFPLSLVIPAVSRKQIESPGIGSVCFVTSDAYFVYPLLISICLGVVLYSVTIFCMIRLQIRANSGSSVTDSTSSDPDDSQQQRDKPMSNKQRRLQTSHDISLLIQQQWRPAFFTTCLSVLSMTYGFYRLFQVTKLENIGPTTTWFINWIECLEQQAVISMQFGQLSSMPTAEQLKAAGDAAQKVCAAVAAPYVPLFSWSILADIMPAFPGIVLLIVFGSKMELWSDIWRMFLGHKGETGFTMG
;
A
#
# COMPACT_ATOMS: atom_id res chain seq x y z
N MET A 1 -39.51 5.23 -6.43
CA MET A 1 -38.12 4.70 -6.49
C MET A 1 -37.28 5.23 -5.31
N ALA A 2 -37.48 4.71 -4.09
CA ALA A 2 -36.81 5.20 -2.87
C ALA A 2 -35.87 4.17 -2.19
N GLN A 3 -35.46 3.10 -2.88
CA GLN A 3 -34.66 1.99 -2.31
C GLN A 3 -33.13 2.17 -2.39
N THR A 4 -32.64 3.34 -2.80
CA THR A 4 -31.21 3.54 -3.12
C THR A 4 -30.25 3.71 -1.93
N PRO A 5 -30.60 4.32 -0.78
CA PRO A 5 -29.62 4.47 0.32
C PRO A 5 -29.33 3.13 1.02
N GLN A 6 -30.33 2.23 1.08
CA GLN A 6 -30.16 0.89 1.66
C GLN A 6 -29.21 0.02 0.82
N LYS A 7 -29.25 0.15 -0.52
CA LYS A 7 -28.32 -0.56 -1.41
C LYS A 7 -26.88 -0.07 -1.26
N ALA A 8 -26.66 1.24 -1.12
CA ALA A 8 -25.33 1.78 -0.88
C ALA A 8 -24.75 1.31 0.47
N ALA A 9 -25.54 1.37 1.55
CA ALA A 9 -25.12 0.86 2.86
C ALA A 9 -24.83 -0.65 2.84
N THR A 10 -25.65 -1.44 2.13
CA THR A 10 -25.44 -2.89 1.97
C THR A 10 -24.19 -3.17 1.16
N MET A 11 -23.94 -2.38 0.11
CA MET A 11 -22.74 -2.54 -0.72
C MET A 11 -21.47 -2.13 0.03
N THR A 12 -21.50 -1.07 0.83
CA THR A 12 -20.39 -0.70 1.73
C THR A 12 -20.14 -1.78 2.77
N ARG A 13 -21.20 -2.36 3.37
CA ARG A 13 -21.05 -3.50 4.30
C ARG A 13 -20.45 -4.71 3.61
N LEU A 14 -20.94 -5.09 2.44
CA LEU A 14 -20.37 -6.19 1.63
C LEU A 14 -18.92 -5.92 1.26
N LEU A 15 -18.56 -4.66 0.95
CA LEU A 15 -17.18 -4.30 0.65
C LEU A 15 -16.30 -4.39 1.88
N CYS A 16 -16.74 -3.84 3.02
CA CYS A 16 -16.02 -3.96 4.28
C CYS A 16 -15.86 -5.43 4.66
N VAL A 17 -16.89 -6.26 4.48
CA VAL A 17 -16.82 -7.71 4.72
C VAL A 17 -15.89 -8.38 3.72
N ALA A 18 -15.94 -8.07 2.42
CA ALA A 18 -15.05 -8.66 1.43
C ALA A 18 -13.60 -8.25 1.66
N LEU A 19 -13.35 -6.98 1.98
CA LEU A 19 -12.02 -6.46 2.32
C LEU A 19 -11.53 -7.09 3.62
N PHE A 20 -12.42 -7.26 4.61
CA PHE A 20 -12.13 -7.92 5.88
C PHE A 20 -11.87 -9.42 5.71
N VAL A 21 -12.63 -10.13 4.87
CA VAL A 21 -12.42 -11.55 4.55
C VAL A 21 -11.12 -11.73 3.76
N LEU A 22 -10.84 -10.84 2.82
CA LEU A 22 -9.54 -10.80 2.13
C LEU A 22 -8.43 -10.56 3.15
N LEU A 23 -8.54 -9.54 4.00
CA LEU A 23 -7.58 -9.27 5.08
C LEU A 23 -7.42 -10.48 6.01
N GLN A 24 -8.50 -11.15 6.40
CA GLN A 24 -8.49 -12.35 7.24
C GLN A 24 -7.80 -13.52 6.54
N SER A 25 -7.92 -13.66 5.23
CA SER A 25 -7.16 -14.68 4.47
C SER A 25 -5.65 -14.42 4.45
N PHE A 26 -5.22 -13.19 4.74
CA PHE A 26 -3.81 -12.82 4.89
C PHE A 26 -3.29 -12.86 6.32
N ILE A 27 -4.17 -12.80 7.32
CA ILE A 27 -3.78 -13.04 8.71
C ILE A 27 -3.49 -14.55 8.82
N PRO A 28 -2.23 -14.98 9.02
CA PRO A 28 -1.97 -16.38 9.28
C PRO A 28 -2.72 -16.77 10.54
N THR A 29 -3.74 -17.62 10.41
CA THR A 29 -4.53 -18.20 11.53
C THR A 29 -3.70 -19.17 12.39
N GLY A 30 -2.38 -19.17 12.23
CA GLY A 30 -1.44 -20.07 12.89
C GLY A 30 -0.34 -19.37 13.69
N ALA A 31 -0.45 -18.07 13.99
CA ALA A 31 0.27 -17.52 15.12
C ALA A 31 -0.46 -17.97 16.39
N SER A 32 -0.27 -19.24 16.78
CA SER A 32 -0.42 -19.59 18.18
C SER A 32 0.40 -18.56 18.95
N GLU A 33 -0.25 -17.76 19.80
CA GLU A 33 0.47 -17.08 20.87
C GLU A 33 1.48 -18.10 21.42
N PRO A 34 2.77 -17.75 21.57
CA PRO A 34 3.68 -18.62 22.29
C PRO A 34 3.03 -18.81 23.65
N THR A 35 2.39 -19.97 23.82
CA THR A 35 1.89 -20.37 25.11
C THR A 35 3.14 -20.35 25.94
N THR A 36 3.18 -19.46 26.91
CA THR A 36 4.22 -19.33 27.91
C THR A 36 4.19 -20.58 28.78
N ALA A 37 4.38 -21.75 28.18
CA ALA A 37 5.07 -22.84 28.83
C ALA A 37 6.48 -22.29 29.03
N ALA A 38 6.65 -21.59 30.14
CA ALA A 38 7.91 -21.42 30.80
C ALA A 38 8.46 -22.84 31.04
N THR A 39 9.05 -23.40 29.99
CA THR A 39 10.08 -24.41 30.15
C THR A 39 11.22 -23.59 30.71
N THR A 40 11.25 -23.49 32.04
CA THR A 40 12.38 -23.03 32.81
C THR A 40 13.56 -23.90 32.37
N PHE A 41 14.27 -23.46 31.34
CA PHE A 41 15.62 -23.90 31.11
C PHE A 41 16.37 -23.56 32.40
N PRO A 42 17.01 -24.54 33.06
CA PRO A 42 17.84 -24.24 34.21
C PRO A 42 18.93 -23.31 33.71
N VAL A 43 18.84 -22.04 34.11
CA VAL A 43 19.94 -21.10 34.04
C VAL A 43 21.01 -21.68 34.97
N PRO A 44 22.17 -22.13 34.46
CA PRO A 44 23.27 -22.47 35.35
C PRO A 44 23.71 -21.18 36.04
N SER A 45 23.43 -21.08 37.34
CA SER A 45 24.11 -20.16 38.25
C SER A 45 25.58 -20.54 38.31
N ALA A 46 26.35 -20.09 37.32
CA ALA A 46 27.81 -20.14 37.35
C ALA A 46 28.31 -18.69 37.41
N THR A 47 28.62 -18.27 38.64
CA THR A 47 29.54 -17.16 38.91
C THR A 47 30.88 -17.54 38.30
N SER A 48 31.18 -17.06 37.11
CA SER A 48 32.53 -17.13 36.53
C SER A 48 32.70 -15.91 35.65
N SER A 49 33.57 -15.02 36.11
CA SER A 49 34.07 -13.86 35.38
C SER A 49 34.68 -14.31 34.05
N LEU A 50 33.91 -14.24 32.96
CA LEU A 50 34.42 -14.37 31.62
C LEU A 50 34.98 -13.00 31.22
N ILE A 51 36.30 -12.84 31.38
CA ILE A 51 37.04 -11.74 30.78
C ILE A 51 37.00 -12.00 29.27
N LEU A 52 36.24 -11.18 28.56
CA LEU A 52 36.24 -11.12 27.10
C LEU A 52 37.68 -10.80 26.64
N PRO A 53 38.34 -11.61 25.82
CA PRO A 53 39.63 -11.25 25.26
C PRO A 53 39.42 -10.07 24.33
N GLN A 54 39.96 -8.92 24.73
CA GLN A 54 40.13 -7.77 23.88
C GLN A 54 40.97 -8.20 22.66
N PRO A 55 40.55 -7.91 21.41
CA PRO A 55 41.33 -8.27 20.24
C PRO A 55 42.62 -7.46 20.23
N THR A 56 43.70 -8.08 20.70
CA THR A 56 45.05 -7.60 20.48
C THR A 56 45.40 -7.89 19.04
N SER A 57 45.58 -6.81 18.28
CA SER A 57 46.21 -6.79 16.97
C SER A 57 47.62 -7.38 17.08
N SER A 58 47.73 -8.71 16.99
CA SER A 58 49.01 -9.41 16.93
C SER A 58 49.31 -9.74 15.47
N THR A 59 50.29 -9.02 14.96
CA THR A 59 50.92 -9.21 13.66
C THR A 59 51.73 -10.52 13.71
N GLY A 60 51.06 -11.65 13.51
CA GLY A 60 51.66 -12.99 13.56
C GLY A 60 51.31 -13.79 12.32
N ASN A 61 52.17 -13.73 11.30
CA ASN A 61 52.14 -14.62 10.15
C ASN A 61 52.35 -16.07 10.61
N THR A 62 51.27 -16.78 10.89
CA THR A 62 51.29 -18.24 10.99
C THR A 62 50.13 -18.77 10.15
N ALA A 63 50.48 -19.31 8.98
CA ALA A 63 49.57 -20.01 8.08
C ALA A 63 49.13 -21.33 8.75
N GLY A 64 48.21 -21.22 9.71
CA GLY A 64 47.47 -22.35 10.24
C GLY A 64 46.25 -22.60 9.36
N ASN A 65 46.14 -23.81 8.83
CA ASN A 65 44.93 -24.35 8.19
C ASN A 65 43.79 -24.46 9.22
N SER A 66 43.31 -23.33 9.73
CA SER A 66 42.05 -23.27 10.47
C SER A 66 40.94 -23.55 9.47
N THR A 67 40.36 -24.74 9.59
CA THR A 67 39.17 -25.20 8.87
C THR A 67 38.07 -24.12 8.94
N ILE A 68 37.91 -23.41 7.83
CA ILE A 68 37.11 -22.19 7.61
C ILE A 68 35.58 -22.41 7.82
N ALA A 69 35.14 -23.62 8.12
CA ALA A 69 33.75 -24.05 8.05
C ALA A 69 32.87 -23.72 9.28
N ALA A 70 33.39 -23.07 10.33
CA ALA A 70 32.59 -22.70 11.52
C ALA A 70 32.84 -21.26 12.02
N SER A 71 33.23 -20.32 11.14
CA SER A 71 33.55 -18.96 11.60
C SER A 71 32.32 -18.08 11.90
N CYS A 72 31.13 -18.42 11.42
CA CYS A 72 29.92 -17.63 11.63
C CYS A 72 28.73 -18.52 11.98
N PRO A 73 27.97 -18.21 13.05
CA PRO A 73 26.76 -18.94 13.38
C PRO A 73 25.68 -18.65 12.32
N PRO A 74 24.99 -19.66 11.77
CA PRO A 74 23.91 -19.43 10.83
C PRO A 74 22.76 -18.66 11.53
N PRO A 75 22.11 -17.69 10.86
CA PRO A 75 22.12 -17.39 9.43
C PRO A 75 23.22 -16.42 8.97
N LEU A 76 24.18 -16.04 9.83
CA LEU A 76 25.24 -15.11 9.43
C LEU A 76 26.15 -15.74 8.38
N ILE A 77 26.63 -14.91 7.46
CA ILE A 77 27.50 -15.31 6.36
C ILE A 77 28.91 -14.74 6.58
N PRO A 78 29.98 -15.45 6.16
CA PRO A 78 31.35 -14.99 6.36
C PRO A 78 31.64 -13.71 5.55
N ASN A 79 32.33 -12.77 6.18
CA ASN A 79 32.76 -11.49 5.62
C ASN A 79 34.01 -11.66 4.73
N VAL A 80 33.84 -12.30 3.58
CA VAL A 80 34.94 -12.61 2.65
C VAL A 80 35.62 -11.37 2.06
N PHE A 81 34.96 -10.20 2.12
CA PHE A 81 35.44 -8.94 1.56
C PHE A 81 35.97 -7.97 2.61
N ASN A 82 36.02 -8.37 3.89
CA ASN A 82 36.45 -7.53 5.01
C ASN A 82 35.74 -6.16 5.04
N LEU A 83 34.42 -6.17 4.79
CA LEU A 83 33.57 -4.98 4.78
C LEU A 83 33.45 -4.45 6.21
N THR A 84 33.69 -3.15 6.39
CA THR A 84 33.59 -2.44 7.69
C THR A 84 32.21 -1.76 7.89
N GLY A 85 31.18 -2.19 7.14
CA GLY A 85 29.86 -1.58 7.12
C GLY A 85 28.88 -2.12 8.18
N GLY A 86 27.76 -1.40 8.39
CA GLY A 86 26.81 -1.64 9.49
C GLY A 86 26.11 -3.01 9.54
N SER A 87 26.16 -3.80 8.46
CA SER A 87 25.61 -5.16 8.42
C SER A 87 26.64 -6.25 8.77
N CYS A 88 27.91 -5.89 8.99
CA CYS A 88 28.99 -6.80 9.30
C CYS A 88 29.58 -6.52 10.70
N LEU A 89 29.80 -7.58 11.47
CA LEU A 89 30.50 -7.56 12.75
C LEU A 89 31.70 -8.50 12.65
N GLY A 90 32.90 -7.91 12.49
CA GLY A 90 34.14 -8.66 12.34
C GLY A 90 34.13 -9.58 11.12
N SER A 91 34.29 -10.88 11.34
CA SER A 91 34.34 -11.91 10.30
C SER A 91 32.97 -12.34 9.77
N CYS A 92 31.86 -11.82 10.30
CA CYS A 92 30.51 -12.25 9.96
C CYS A 92 29.61 -11.08 9.55
N CYS A 93 28.68 -11.34 8.64
CA CYS A 93 27.72 -10.37 8.15
C CYS A 93 26.30 -10.94 8.20
N VAL A 94 25.33 -10.06 8.40
CA VAL A 94 23.91 -10.36 8.24
C VAL A 94 23.59 -10.46 6.75
N PRO A 95 22.92 -11.53 6.29
CA PRO A 95 22.56 -11.66 4.88
C PRO A 95 21.54 -10.61 4.46
N CYS A 96 21.63 -10.16 3.21
CA CYS A 96 20.65 -9.26 2.61
C CYS A 96 19.41 -10.04 2.09
N PRO A 97 18.18 -9.54 2.29
CA PRO A 97 17.81 -8.34 3.04
C PRO A 97 17.88 -8.55 4.56
N VAL A 98 18.43 -7.56 5.25
CA VAL A 98 18.71 -7.60 6.71
C VAL A 98 17.46 -7.93 7.53
N SER A 99 16.26 -7.48 7.12
CA SER A 99 15.03 -7.76 7.86
C SER A 99 14.71 -9.25 7.95
N LEU A 100 15.01 -10.06 6.94
CA LEU A 100 14.70 -11.50 6.95
C LEU A 100 15.44 -12.26 8.06
N ALA A 101 16.59 -11.74 8.52
CA ALA A 101 17.34 -12.39 9.59
C ALA A 101 16.69 -12.26 10.96
N PHE A 102 15.80 -11.26 11.16
CA PHE A 102 15.22 -10.95 12.47
C PHE A 102 13.81 -11.51 12.69
N TYR A 103 13.18 -12.10 11.68
CA TYR A 103 11.88 -12.75 11.80
C TYR A 103 12.01 -14.27 11.74
N GLU A 104 10.94 -14.98 12.09
CA GLU A 104 10.87 -16.44 11.91
C GLU A 104 11.12 -16.79 10.43
N PRO A 105 11.89 -17.86 10.13
CA PRO A 105 12.20 -18.25 8.76
C PRO A 105 10.94 -18.39 7.92
N SER A 106 11.04 -18.05 6.63
CA SER A 106 9.96 -18.06 5.61
C SER A 106 8.76 -17.14 5.85
N SER A 107 8.44 -16.75 7.08
CA SER A 107 7.22 -15.99 7.44
C SER A 107 7.03 -14.70 6.62
N LEU A 108 8.10 -13.92 6.49
CA LEU A 108 8.12 -12.64 5.78
C LEU A 108 8.17 -12.84 4.25
N SER A 109 8.96 -13.80 3.78
CA SER A 109 9.10 -14.13 2.34
C SER A 109 7.78 -14.62 1.74
N ASP A 110 7.05 -15.46 2.47
CA ASP A 110 5.74 -15.97 2.08
C ASP A 110 4.71 -14.85 2.05
N SER A 111 4.78 -13.93 3.01
CA SER A 111 3.92 -12.76 3.06
C SER A 111 4.17 -11.81 1.89
N TYR A 112 5.43 -11.54 1.53
CA TYR A 112 5.77 -10.73 0.34
C TYR A 112 5.35 -11.40 -0.97
N THR A 113 5.44 -12.73 -1.05
CA THR A 113 4.98 -13.49 -2.21
C THR A 113 3.46 -13.34 -2.36
N ARG A 114 2.71 -13.49 -1.25
CA ARG A 114 1.25 -13.26 -1.23
C ARG A 114 0.87 -11.82 -1.59
N THR A 115 1.53 -10.82 -1.00
CA THR A 115 1.29 -9.41 -1.34
C THR A 115 1.53 -9.13 -2.83
N SER A 116 2.58 -9.72 -3.40
CA SER A 116 2.91 -9.52 -4.82
C SER A 116 1.86 -10.13 -5.74
N ALA A 117 1.24 -11.25 -5.36
CA ALA A 117 0.09 -11.80 -6.08
C ALA A 117 -1.14 -10.85 -6.00
N VAL A 118 -1.40 -10.25 -4.84
CA VAL A 118 -2.46 -9.22 -4.69
C VAL A 118 -2.18 -8.01 -5.59
N ARG A 119 -0.93 -7.55 -5.66
CA ARG A 119 -0.53 -6.46 -6.56
C ARG A 119 -0.79 -6.79 -8.03
N ALA A 120 -0.51 -8.02 -8.46
CA ALA A 120 -0.81 -8.46 -9.81
C ALA A 120 -2.32 -8.44 -10.09
N ALA A 121 -3.13 -9.01 -9.20
CA ALA A 121 -4.59 -8.98 -9.31
C ALA A 121 -5.15 -7.55 -9.34
N SER A 122 -4.57 -6.66 -8.53
CA SER A 122 -4.92 -5.25 -8.47
C SER A 122 -4.56 -4.50 -9.76
N SER A 123 -3.39 -4.77 -10.34
CA SER A 123 -2.97 -4.19 -11.62
C SER A 123 -3.91 -4.61 -12.75
N VAL A 124 -4.28 -5.89 -12.81
CA VAL A 124 -5.28 -6.41 -13.77
C VAL A 124 -6.64 -5.75 -13.54
N SER A 125 -7.08 -5.60 -12.29
CA SER A 125 -8.33 -4.95 -11.93
C SER A 125 -8.38 -3.48 -12.39
N ALA A 126 -7.28 -2.74 -12.20
CA ALA A 126 -7.14 -1.38 -12.69
C ALA A 126 -7.11 -1.31 -14.23
N ALA A 127 -6.44 -2.26 -14.89
CA ALA A 127 -6.38 -2.36 -16.35
C ALA A 127 -7.75 -2.62 -16.97
N ILE A 128 -8.58 -3.48 -16.35
CA ILE A 128 -9.96 -3.71 -16.79
C ILE A 128 -10.73 -2.40 -16.78
N ILE A 129 -10.69 -1.64 -15.67
CA ILE A 129 -11.38 -0.34 -15.58
C ILE A 129 -10.84 0.65 -16.62
N PHE A 130 -9.53 0.72 -16.79
CA PHE A 130 -8.90 1.59 -17.77
C PHE A 130 -9.39 1.29 -19.20
N ILE A 131 -9.37 0.01 -19.60
CA ILE A 131 -9.84 -0.44 -20.92
C ILE A 131 -11.33 -0.14 -21.09
N CYS A 132 -12.16 -0.40 -20.08
CA CYS A 132 -13.60 -0.10 -20.13
C CYS A 132 -13.85 1.40 -20.36
N TYR A 133 -13.12 2.27 -19.67
CA TYR A 133 -13.26 3.73 -19.80
C TYR A 133 -12.65 4.26 -21.11
N LEU A 134 -11.62 3.61 -21.64
CA LEU A 134 -11.09 3.91 -22.97
C LEU A 134 -12.14 3.59 -24.05
N ILE A 135 -12.72 2.39 -24.01
CA ILE A 135 -13.62 1.92 -25.07
C ILE A 135 -14.92 2.73 -25.11
N LEU A 136 -15.46 3.18 -23.97
CA LEU A 136 -16.74 3.87 -23.90
C LEU A 136 -16.59 5.39 -24.15
N PRO A 137 -16.91 5.93 -25.34
CA PRO A 137 -16.72 7.35 -25.66
C PRO A 137 -17.57 8.26 -24.77
N SER A 138 -18.74 7.79 -24.33
CA SER A 138 -19.64 8.52 -23.42
C SER A 138 -18.99 8.80 -22.06
N ARG A 139 -18.03 7.97 -21.64
CA ARG A 139 -17.30 8.07 -20.36
C ARG A 139 -16.02 8.90 -20.45
N ARG A 140 -15.64 9.39 -21.63
CA ARG A 140 -14.48 10.29 -21.79
C ARG A 140 -14.79 11.75 -21.43
N LYS A 141 -16.04 12.04 -21.06
CA LYS A 141 -16.48 13.37 -20.60
C LYS A 141 -16.23 13.56 -19.10
N HIS A 142 -16.07 14.82 -18.69
CA HIS A 142 -15.94 15.20 -17.27
C HIS A 142 -17.16 14.68 -16.47
N PRO A 143 -16.98 14.13 -15.24
CA PRO A 143 -15.75 14.01 -14.43
C PRO A 143 -14.97 12.69 -14.62
N HIS A 144 -15.46 11.79 -15.46
CA HIS A 144 -14.93 10.43 -15.62
C HIS A 144 -13.50 10.37 -16.19
N LEU A 145 -13.05 11.45 -16.85
CA LEU A 145 -11.67 11.60 -17.33
C LEU A 145 -10.62 11.47 -16.20
N ILE A 146 -10.89 11.98 -14.98
CA ILE A 146 -9.95 11.85 -13.85
C ILE A 146 -9.77 10.38 -13.50
N ILE A 147 -10.87 9.63 -13.45
CA ILE A 147 -10.87 8.21 -13.07
C ILE A 147 -10.10 7.40 -14.11
N LEU A 148 -10.25 7.73 -15.40
CA LEU A 148 -9.44 7.13 -16.46
C LEU A 148 -7.95 7.34 -16.20
N VAL A 149 -7.51 8.57 -15.90
CA VAL A 149 -6.09 8.86 -15.61
C VAL A 149 -5.62 8.20 -14.31
N ILE A 150 -6.43 8.20 -13.26
CA ILE A 150 -6.16 7.48 -12.01
C ILE A 150 -5.96 5.98 -12.28
N SER A 151 -6.81 5.36 -13.08
CA SER A 151 -6.66 3.95 -13.44
C SER A 151 -5.39 3.70 -14.24
N ALA A 152 -5.04 4.61 -15.17
CA ALA A 152 -3.80 4.53 -15.95
C ALA A 152 -2.54 4.62 -15.07
N VAL A 153 -2.55 5.47 -14.03
CA VAL A 153 -1.44 5.61 -13.06
C VAL A 153 -1.40 4.43 -12.07
N THR A 154 -2.57 3.87 -11.73
CA THR A 154 -2.67 2.76 -10.77
C THR A 154 -2.12 1.44 -11.34
N ILE A 155 -2.19 1.22 -12.65
CA ILE A 155 -1.63 0.04 -13.34
C ILE A 155 -0.13 -0.11 -13.07
N PRO A 156 0.75 0.86 -13.41
CA PRO A 156 2.17 0.77 -13.13
C PRO A 156 2.48 0.84 -11.64
N TRP A 157 1.72 1.59 -10.83
CA TRP A 157 1.89 1.59 -9.36
C TRP A 157 1.81 0.18 -8.77
N THR A 158 0.75 -0.56 -9.11
CA THR A 158 0.57 -1.93 -8.61
C THR A 158 1.45 -2.93 -9.38
N GLY A 159 1.61 -2.75 -10.69
CA GLY A 159 2.35 -3.65 -11.56
C GLY A 159 3.85 -3.69 -11.26
N VAL A 160 4.48 -2.54 -11.03
CA VAL A 160 5.91 -2.45 -10.70
C VAL A 160 6.24 -3.14 -9.37
N GLY A 161 5.30 -3.11 -8.42
CA GLY A 161 5.42 -3.84 -7.16
C GLY A 161 5.33 -5.36 -7.31
N THR A 162 5.02 -5.91 -8.49
CA THR A 162 5.02 -7.37 -8.76
C THR A 162 6.39 -7.91 -9.14
N ALA A 163 7.40 -7.06 -9.33
CA ALA A 163 8.76 -7.47 -9.71
C ALA A 163 9.36 -8.54 -8.77
N TRP A 164 8.93 -8.54 -7.50
CA TRP A 164 9.27 -9.57 -6.52
C TRP A 164 8.95 -10.99 -6.97
N LEU A 165 7.88 -11.22 -7.74
CA LEU A 165 7.52 -12.56 -8.24
C LEU A 165 8.55 -13.12 -9.23
N PHE A 166 9.27 -12.26 -9.94
CA PHE A 166 10.14 -12.67 -11.05
C PHE A 166 11.62 -12.72 -10.65
N LYS A 167 12.10 -11.77 -9.84
CA LYS A 167 13.52 -11.68 -9.44
C LYS A 167 13.67 -11.15 -8.00
N LYS A 168 13.46 -12.03 -7.01
CA LYS A 168 13.55 -11.68 -5.58
C LYS A 168 14.92 -11.11 -5.20
N GLU A 169 15.99 -11.86 -5.51
CA GLU A 169 17.35 -11.54 -5.06
C GLU A 169 17.90 -10.27 -5.68
N GLY A 170 17.78 -10.11 -7.00
CA GLY A 170 18.31 -8.94 -7.72
C GLY A 170 17.56 -7.63 -7.48
N LEU A 171 16.40 -7.68 -6.80
CA LEU A 171 15.58 -6.49 -6.52
C LEU A 171 16.02 -5.81 -5.22
N LEU A 172 16.14 -6.58 -4.13
CA LEU A 172 16.48 -6.03 -2.81
C LEU A 172 17.98 -6.01 -2.54
N CYS A 173 18.75 -6.88 -3.20
CA CYS A 173 20.16 -7.09 -2.90
C CYS A 173 21.00 -7.08 -4.18
N LYS A 174 22.17 -6.43 -4.11
CA LYS A 174 23.16 -6.51 -5.20
C LYS A 174 24.04 -7.73 -5.05
N SER A 175 24.41 -8.03 -3.81
CA SER A 175 25.20 -9.17 -3.38
C SER A 175 24.60 -9.71 -2.07
N PRO A 176 25.06 -10.87 -1.57
CA PRO A 176 24.59 -11.41 -0.28
C PRO A 176 24.79 -10.46 0.91
N TYR A 177 25.68 -9.47 0.78
CA TYR A 177 26.09 -8.55 1.84
C TYR A 177 25.59 -7.12 1.61
N GLU A 178 25.30 -6.75 0.36
CA GLU A 178 25.07 -5.36 -0.04
C GLU A 178 23.62 -5.15 -0.48
N ILE A 179 22.98 -4.19 0.19
CA ILE A 179 21.62 -3.73 -0.10
C ILE A 179 21.58 -3.07 -1.48
N ALA A 180 20.52 -3.33 -2.24
CA ALA A 180 20.32 -2.66 -3.52
C ALA A 180 20.00 -1.17 -3.31
N SER A 181 20.73 -0.33 -4.02
CA SER A 181 20.58 1.12 -4.13
C SER A 181 20.47 1.52 -5.60
N ILE A 182 19.97 2.71 -5.87
CA ILE A 182 19.93 3.27 -7.22
C ILE A 182 21.32 3.37 -7.89
N SER A 183 22.40 3.44 -7.10
CA SER A 183 23.77 3.45 -7.61
C SER A 183 24.30 2.08 -8.02
N ASN A 184 23.87 1.00 -7.37
CA ASN A 184 24.45 -0.34 -7.58
C ASN A 184 23.52 -1.31 -8.35
N SER A 185 22.21 -1.01 -8.40
CA SER A 185 21.17 -1.82 -9.03
C SER A 185 20.19 -0.96 -9.83
N TRP A 186 20.22 -1.09 -11.15
CA TRP A 186 19.29 -0.43 -12.06
C TRP A 186 17.83 -0.79 -11.78
N LEU A 187 17.54 -2.08 -11.48
CA LEU A 187 16.18 -2.55 -11.21
C LEU A 187 15.59 -1.88 -9.97
N CYS A 188 16.38 -1.76 -8.90
CA CYS A 188 16.01 -1.06 -7.67
C CYS A 188 15.76 0.43 -7.93
N GLY A 189 16.66 1.08 -8.67
CA GLY A 189 16.52 2.49 -9.05
C GLY A 189 15.28 2.77 -9.88
N MET A 190 15.02 1.97 -10.92
CA MET A 190 13.84 2.09 -11.77
C MET A 190 12.55 1.82 -10.98
N GLN A 191 12.51 0.74 -10.18
CA GLN A 191 11.36 0.40 -9.35
C GLN A 191 11.04 1.54 -8.37
N GLY A 192 12.01 1.97 -7.56
CA GLY A 192 11.80 2.98 -6.54
C GLY A 192 11.43 4.34 -7.13
N THR A 193 12.05 4.74 -8.24
CA THR A 193 11.72 6.01 -8.92
C THR A 193 10.29 5.99 -9.45
N LEU A 194 9.91 4.91 -10.13
CA LEU A 194 8.57 4.78 -10.73
C LEU A 194 7.49 4.66 -9.65
N MET A 195 7.74 3.88 -8.59
CA MET A 195 6.84 3.78 -7.44
C MET A 195 6.64 5.15 -6.77
N LEU A 196 7.74 5.87 -6.48
CA LEU A 196 7.67 7.20 -5.87
C LEU A 196 6.86 8.18 -6.73
N TYR A 197 7.14 8.23 -8.04
CA TYR A 197 6.40 9.08 -8.97
C TYR A 197 4.91 8.73 -9.01
N MET A 198 4.57 7.45 -9.19
CA MET A 198 3.18 7.03 -9.34
C MET A 198 2.38 7.25 -8.04
N ALA A 199 2.98 7.05 -6.85
CA ALA A 199 2.34 7.34 -5.57
C ALA A 199 1.97 8.82 -5.43
N LEU A 200 2.92 9.71 -5.72
CA LEU A 200 2.71 11.16 -5.63
C LEU A 200 1.72 11.64 -6.69
N ALA A 201 1.82 11.13 -7.93
CA ALA A 201 0.86 11.44 -8.99
C ALA A 201 -0.56 10.98 -8.63
N LEU A 202 -0.71 9.76 -8.11
CA LEU A 202 -1.99 9.24 -7.65
C LEU A 202 -2.57 10.12 -6.53
N THR A 203 -1.73 10.55 -5.59
CA THR A 203 -2.12 11.44 -4.49
C THR A 203 -2.58 12.80 -5.02
N CYS A 204 -1.85 13.43 -5.94
CA CYS A 204 -2.26 14.68 -6.58
C CYS A 204 -3.57 14.55 -7.36
N LEU A 205 -3.77 13.45 -8.10
CA LEU A 205 -5.02 13.19 -8.83
C LEU A 205 -6.21 12.96 -7.88
N CYS A 206 -6.00 12.27 -6.76
CA CYS A 206 -7.03 12.10 -5.73
C CYS A 206 -7.37 13.43 -5.06
N PHE A 207 -6.37 14.26 -4.76
CA PHE A 207 -6.59 15.61 -4.26
C PHE A 207 -7.37 16.47 -5.26
N LEU A 208 -7.01 16.43 -6.54
CA LEU A 208 -7.75 17.10 -7.62
C LEU A 208 -9.20 16.64 -7.70
N LEU A 209 -9.45 15.34 -7.49
CA LEU A 209 -10.79 14.76 -7.44
C LEU A 209 -11.61 15.30 -6.24
N ILE A 210 -10.99 15.45 -5.06
CA ILE A 210 -11.63 16.07 -3.88
C ILE A 210 -11.93 17.55 -4.16
N VAL A 211 -10.97 18.30 -4.71
CA VAL A 211 -11.16 19.73 -5.03
C VAL A 211 -12.27 19.90 -6.07
N ASN A 212 -12.31 19.06 -7.09
CA ASN A 212 -13.40 19.07 -8.07
C ASN A 212 -14.76 18.84 -7.39
N LEU A 213 -14.83 17.85 -6.50
CA LEU A 213 -16.05 17.57 -5.72
C LEU A 213 -16.47 18.77 -4.87
N TYR A 214 -15.52 19.38 -4.16
CA TYR A 214 -15.73 20.55 -3.31
C TYR A 214 -16.25 21.75 -4.12
N VAL A 215 -15.59 22.09 -5.24
CA VAL A 215 -15.96 23.23 -6.09
C VAL A 215 -17.34 23.04 -6.74
N LEU A 216 -17.63 21.84 -7.25
CA LEU A 216 -18.95 21.52 -7.83
C LEU A 216 -20.06 21.59 -6.79
N THR A 217 -19.80 21.13 -5.58
CA THR A 217 -20.81 21.05 -4.51
C THR A 217 -21.10 22.41 -3.89
N ILE A 218 -20.05 23.16 -3.54
CA ILE A 218 -20.17 24.39 -2.76
C ILE A 218 -20.36 25.60 -3.65
N TYR A 219 -19.50 25.77 -4.66
CA TYR A 219 -19.50 26.97 -5.49
C TYR A 219 -20.40 26.83 -6.73
N ARG A 220 -20.82 25.60 -7.07
CA ARG A 220 -21.57 25.29 -8.30
C ARG A 220 -20.89 25.87 -9.54
N SER A 221 -19.56 25.98 -9.52
CA SER A 221 -18.78 26.62 -10.56
C SER A 221 -18.25 25.59 -11.55
N PHE A 222 -18.38 25.88 -12.84
CA PHE A 222 -17.82 25.09 -13.93
C PHE A 222 -16.32 25.37 -14.19
N PHE A 223 -15.67 26.13 -13.30
CA PHE A 223 -14.27 26.51 -13.46
C PHE A 223 -13.33 25.29 -13.65
N ILE A 224 -13.46 24.28 -12.77
CA ILE A 224 -12.64 23.06 -12.84
C ILE A 224 -12.90 22.31 -14.15
N GLN A 225 -14.15 22.23 -14.59
CA GLN A 225 -14.51 21.57 -15.84
C GLN A 225 -13.85 22.25 -17.06
N ARG A 226 -13.74 23.59 -17.07
CA ARG A 226 -13.10 24.34 -18.16
C ARG A 226 -11.58 24.11 -18.22
N TYR A 227 -10.93 23.97 -17.07
CA TYR A 227 -9.46 23.84 -16.98
C TYR A 227 -8.98 22.42 -16.66
N MET A 228 -9.88 21.43 -16.74
CA MET A 228 -9.64 20.09 -16.22
C MET A 228 -8.38 19.43 -16.78
N THR A 229 -8.23 19.44 -18.11
CA THR A 229 -7.06 18.83 -18.77
C THR A 229 -5.76 19.49 -18.33
N LYS A 230 -5.75 20.82 -18.17
CA LYS A 230 -4.57 21.56 -17.68
C LYS A 230 -4.24 21.19 -16.23
N LEU A 231 -5.25 21.04 -15.37
CA LEU A 231 -5.08 20.63 -13.97
C LEU A 231 -4.60 19.18 -13.84
N ILE A 232 -5.08 18.27 -14.70
CA ILE A 232 -4.58 16.88 -14.77
C ILE A 232 -3.11 16.87 -15.17
N ILE A 233 -2.75 17.57 -16.25
CA ILE A 233 -1.35 17.68 -16.69
C ILE A 233 -0.49 18.25 -15.56
N LEU A 234 -0.93 19.36 -14.93
CA LEU A 234 -0.23 19.94 -13.78
C LEU A 234 -0.05 18.93 -12.63
N SER A 235 -1.07 18.12 -12.34
CA SER A 235 -1.03 17.09 -11.28
C SER A 235 -0.06 15.94 -11.59
N LEU A 236 0.23 15.69 -12.88
CA LEU A 236 1.21 14.68 -13.31
C LEU A 236 2.64 15.24 -13.34
N PHE A 237 2.80 16.54 -13.64
CA PHE A 237 4.12 17.20 -13.66
C PHE A 237 4.60 17.62 -12.26
N PHE A 238 3.70 18.04 -11.37
CA PHE A 238 4.06 18.48 -10.02
C PHE A 238 4.88 17.43 -9.22
N PRO A 239 4.51 16.14 -9.20
CA PRO A 239 5.32 15.09 -8.57
C PRO A 239 6.78 15.01 -9.04
N LEU A 240 7.07 15.35 -10.31
CA LEU A 240 8.43 15.30 -10.84
C LEU A 240 9.37 16.25 -10.08
N SER A 241 8.85 17.38 -9.59
CA SER A 241 9.64 18.33 -8.79
C SER A 241 10.16 17.73 -7.48
N LEU A 242 9.49 16.72 -6.94
CA LEU A 242 9.91 16.00 -5.73
C LEU A 242 10.75 14.76 -6.05
N VAL A 243 10.44 14.07 -7.15
CA VAL A 243 11.15 12.85 -7.58
C VAL A 243 12.57 13.18 -8.07
N ILE A 244 12.74 14.24 -8.86
CA ILE A 244 14.05 14.59 -9.44
C ILE A 244 15.12 14.82 -8.34
N PRO A 245 14.88 15.61 -7.27
CA PRO A 245 15.83 15.73 -6.17
C PRO A 245 16.09 14.43 -5.41
N ALA A 246 15.08 13.57 -5.24
CA ALA A 246 15.25 12.28 -4.56
C ALA A 246 16.19 11.35 -5.35
N VAL A 247 16.02 11.31 -6.67
CA VAL A 247 16.87 10.55 -7.60
C VAL A 247 18.29 11.14 -7.64
N SER A 248 18.42 12.47 -7.75
CA SER A 248 19.74 13.11 -7.86
C SER A 248 20.58 12.94 -6.60
N ARG A 249 19.94 12.90 -5.42
CA ARG A 249 20.59 12.62 -4.13
C ARG A 249 20.74 11.13 -3.82
N LYS A 250 20.45 10.26 -4.78
CA LYS A 250 20.56 8.79 -4.67
C LYS A 250 19.84 8.21 -3.44
N GLN A 251 18.70 8.79 -3.06
CA GLN A 251 17.95 8.42 -1.85
C GLN A 251 17.03 7.19 -2.04
N ILE A 252 17.21 6.45 -3.13
CA ILE A 252 16.39 5.28 -3.46
C ILE A 252 17.22 4.04 -3.17
N GLU A 253 16.79 3.29 -2.18
CA GLU A 253 17.43 2.07 -1.70
C GLU A 253 16.37 1.10 -1.18
N SER A 254 16.74 -0.16 -0.98
CA SER A 254 15.85 -1.08 -0.28
C SER A 254 15.85 -0.72 1.21
N PRO A 255 14.71 -0.33 1.81
CA PRO A 255 14.63 0.14 3.20
C PRO A 255 14.84 -0.96 4.24
N GLY A 256 15.41 -2.11 3.84
CA GLY A 256 15.56 -3.29 4.68
C GLY A 256 14.27 -4.08 4.86
N ILE A 257 13.11 -3.42 5.02
CA ILE A 257 11.78 -4.05 5.16
C ILE A 257 10.90 -3.73 3.95
N GLY A 258 10.29 -4.76 3.38
CA GLY A 258 9.33 -4.68 2.30
C GLY A 258 9.80 -5.41 1.05
N SER A 259 8.88 -5.56 0.10
CA SER A 259 9.11 -6.25 -1.17
C SER A 259 9.61 -5.34 -2.30
N VAL A 260 9.86 -4.06 -2.02
CA VAL A 260 10.14 -3.03 -3.04
C VAL A 260 11.27 -2.10 -2.62
N CYS A 261 12.04 -1.63 -3.60
CA CYS A 261 12.92 -0.48 -3.41
C CYS A 261 12.10 0.81 -3.30
N PHE A 262 12.50 1.68 -2.37
CA PHE A 262 11.75 2.90 -2.09
C PHE A 262 12.67 4.04 -1.62
N VAL A 263 12.10 5.23 -1.45
CA VAL A 263 12.88 6.37 -0.95
C VAL A 263 13.05 6.30 0.56
N THR A 264 14.30 6.42 1.05
CA THR A 264 14.60 6.36 2.49
C THR A 264 14.46 7.69 3.19
N SER A 265 14.69 8.81 2.51
CA SER A 265 14.41 10.12 3.09
C SER A 265 12.90 10.40 3.18
N ASP A 266 12.42 10.62 4.41
CA ASP A 266 11.03 10.99 4.70
C ASP A 266 10.61 12.32 4.04
N ALA A 267 11.58 13.21 3.78
CA ALA A 267 11.33 14.54 3.23
C ALA A 267 10.70 14.50 1.83
N TYR A 268 11.04 13.50 1.02
CA TYR A 268 10.56 13.41 -0.37
C TYR A 268 9.25 12.65 -0.54
N PHE A 269 8.83 11.87 0.47
CA PHE A 269 7.64 11.04 0.36
C PHE A 269 6.66 11.22 1.51
N VAL A 270 7.11 11.01 2.75
CA VAL A 270 6.20 10.96 3.91
C VAL A 270 5.57 12.34 4.16
N TYR A 271 6.35 13.42 4.17
CA TYR A 271 5.80 14.75 4.43
C TYR A 271 4.86 15.25 3.31
N PRO A 272 5.22 15.19 2.02
CA PRO A 272 4.30 15.59 0.95
C PRO A 272 3.00 14.78 0.94
N LEU A 273 3.10 13.46 1.17
CA LEU A 273 1.95 12.57 1.27
C LEU A 273 1.05 12.97 2.44
N LEU A 274 1.61 13.14 3.64
CA LEU A 274 0.85 13.48 4.85
C LEU A 274 0.18 14.85 4.72
N ILE A 275 0.89 15.87 4.23
CA ILE A 275 0.34 17.21 3.99
C ILE A 275 -0.84 17.12 3.01
N SER A 276 -0.66 16.41 1.89
CA SER A 276 -1.71 16.27 0.88
C SER A 276 -2.94 15.54 1.42
N ILE A 277 -2.75 14.47 2.21
CA ILE A 277 -3.87 13.74 2.82
C ILE A 277 -4.57 14.59 3.87
N CYS A 278 -3.84 15.29 4.74
CA CYS A 278 -4.45 16.16 5.76
C CYS A 278 -5.31 17.24 5.10
N LEU A 279 -4.79 17.92 4.06
CA LEU A 279 -5.56 18.90 3.29
C LEU A 279 -6.77 18.26 2.60
N GLY A 280 -6.59 17.07 2.02
CA GLY A 280 -7.66 16.31 1.39
C GLY A 280 -8.77 15.93 2.36
N VAL A 281 -8.43 15.42 3.55
CA VAL A 281 -9.38 15.03 4.61
C VAL A 281 -10.15 16.23 5.13
N VAL A 282 -9.48 17.37 5.36
CA VAL A 282 -10.16 18.61 5.78
C VAL A 282 -11.15 19.07 4.71
N LEU A 283 -10.72 19.18 3.45
CA LEU A 283 -11.60 19.58 2.33
C LEU A 283 -12.77 18.61 2.14
N TYR A 284 -12.50 17.31 2.24
CA TYR A 284 -13.51 16.27 2.13
C TYR A 284 -14.54 16.35 3.26
N SER A 285 -14.09 16.56 4.49
CA SER A 285 -14.96 16.73 5.66
C SER A 285 -15.86 17.96 5.52
N VAL A 286 -15.31 19.09 5.08
CA VAL A 286 -16.10 20.30 4.78
C VAL A 286 -17.12 20.03 3.69
N THR A 287 -16.74 19.32 2.62
CA THR A 287 -17.64 18.96 1.53
C THR A 287 -18.82 18.13 2.02
N ILE A 288 -18.57 17.06 2.79
CA ILE A 288 -19.63 16.22 3.36
C ILE A 288 -20.54 17.05 4.26
N PHE A 289 -19.96 17.85 5.15
CA PHE A 289 -20.74 18.68 6.08
C PHE A 289 -21.67 19.65 5.33
N CYS A 290 -21.17 20.29 4.28
CA CYS A 290 -21.98 21.14 3.40
C CYS A 290 -23.08 20.34 2.69
N MET A 291 -22.80 19.14 2.17
CA MET A 291 -23.81 18.28 1.56
C MET A 291 -24.92 17.91 2.55
N ILE A 292 -24.56 17.50 3.78
CA ILE A 292 -25.52 17.16 4.84
C ILE A 292 -26.41 18.37 5.16
N ARG A 293 -25.81 19.56 5.33
CA ARG A 293 -26.59 20.78 5.59
C ARG A 293 -27.54 21.13 4.45
N LEU A 294 -27.11 20.97 3.20
CA LEU A 294 -27.96 21.20 2.03
C LEU A 294 -29.13 20.20 1.97
N GLN A 295 -28.89 18.94 2.32
CA GLN A 295 -29.92 17.90 2.40
C GLN A 295 -30.96 18.21 3.49
N ILE A 296 -30.53 18.57 4.69
CA ILE A 296 -31.44 18.93 5.79
C ILE A 296 -32.33 20.12 5.39
N ARG A 297 -31.73 21.18 4.82
CA ARG A 297 -32.50 22.36 4.36
C ARG A 297 -33.49 22.03 3.25
N ALA A 298 -33.14 21.14 2.33
CA ALA A 298 -34.04 20.70 1.27
C ALA A 298 -35.24 19.91 1.82
N ASN A 299 -35.02 19.08 2.84
CA ASN A 299 -36.08 18.27 3.44
C ASN A 299 -37.04 19.12 4.30
N SER A 300 -36.52 20.02 5.13
CA SER A 300 -37.32 20.88 6.02
C SER A 300 -38.28 21.83 5.27
N GLY A 301 -37.98 22.18 4.02
CA GLY A 301 -38.83 23.08 3.22
C GLY A 301 -40.07 22.42 2.60
N SER A 302 -40.23 21.10 2.72
CA SER A 302 -41.31 20.35 2.05
C SER A 302 -42.60 20.16 2.87
N SER A 303 -42.60 20.46 4.18
CA SER A 303 -43.69 20.05 5.09
C SER A 303 -44.66 21.15 5.55
N VAL A 304 -44.60 22.39 5.03
CA VAL A 304 -45.22 23.55 5.73
C VAL A 304 -46.35 24.26 4.96
N THR A 305 -46.80 23.83 3.78
CA THR A 305 -47.92 24.55 3.11
C THR A 305 -48.66 23.66 2.10
N ASP A 306 -49.52 22.79 2.63
CA ASP A 306 -50.62 22.15 1.87
C ASP A 306 -51.97 22.28 2.58
N SER A 307 -52.09 23.25 3.50
CA SER A 307 -53.37 23.63 4.07
C SER A 307 -54.11 24.57 3.11
N THR A 308 -55.00 23.97 2.31
CA THR A 308 -56.37 24.45 2.05
C THR A 308 -56.56 25.89 1.56
N SER A 309 -56.70 26.06 0.25
CA SER A 309 -57.78 26.89 -0.31
C SER A 309 -58.21 26.28 -1.64
N SER A 310 -59.10 25.31 -1.55
CA SER A 310 -59.87 24.77 -2.67
C SER A 310 -60.82 25.87 -3.13
N ASP A 311 -60.41 26.66 -4.11
CA ASP A 311 -61.33 27.53 -4.85
C ASP A 311 -61.57 26.90 -6.24
N PRO A 312 -62.74 26.30 -6.48
CA PRO A 312 -63.05 25.58 -7.70
C PRO A 312 -63.84 26.49 -8.64
N ASP A 313 -63.21 27.51 -9.23
CA ASP A 313 -63.80 28.20 -10.38
C ASP A 313 -62.76 29.10 -11.05
N ASP A 314 -62.02 28.57 -12.03
CA ASP A 314 -61.65 29.40 -13.19
C ASP A 314 -61.15 28.53 -14.34
N SER A 315 -62.07 28.22 -15.24
CA SER A 315 -61.81 27.57 -16.51
C SER A 315 -61.30 28.60 -17.54
N GLN A 316 -60.22 28.25 -18.26
CA GLN A 316 -59.86 28.67 -19.62
C GLN A 316 -58.68 29.63 -19.91
N GLN A 317 -57.91 30.15 -18.95
CA GLN A 317 -56.75 31.00 -19.31
C GLN A 317 -55.41 30.51 -18.72
N GLN A 318 -54.88 29.42 -19.30
CA GLN A 318 -53.69 28.74 -18.79
C GLN A 318 -52.71 28.42 -19.92
N ARG A 319 -51.94 29.42 -20.39
CA ARG A 319 -50.78 29.15 -21.26
C ARG A 319 -49.44 29.80 -20.88
N ASP A 320 -49.41 30.81 -19.98
CA ASP A 320 -48.15 31.47 -19.59
C ASP A 320 -47.99 31.66 -18.08
N LYS A 321 -48.45 30.71 -17.24
CA LYS A 321 -48.17 30.79 -15.80
C LYS A 321 -46.68 30.48 -15.56
N PRO A 322 -45.87 31.43 -15.06
CA PRO A 322 -44.46 31.19 -14.75
C PRO A 322 -44.37 30.03 -13.77
N MET A 323 -43.45 29.10 -14.05
CA MET A 323 -43.25 27.87 -13.30
C MET A 323 -43.23 28.17 -11.79
N SER A 324 -44.21 27.64 -11.06
CA SER A 324 -44.40 27.90 -9.64
C SER A 324 -43.11 27.63 -8.86
N ASN A 325 -42.81 28.50 -7.89
CA ASN A 325 -41.64 28.37 -7.00
C ASN A 325 -41.57 26.97 -6.34
N LYS A 326 -42.71 26.30 -6.13
CA LYS A 326 -42.79 24.91 -5.60
C LYS A 326 -42.18 23.89 -6.59
N GLN A 327 -42.48 24.03 -7.88
CA GLN A 327 -41.99 23.13 -8.93
C GLN A 327 -40.49 23.33 -9.19
N ARG A 328 -39.99 24.57 -9.16
CA ARG A 328 -38.55 24.87 -9.26
C ARG A 328 -37.76 24.25 -8.10
N ARG A 329 -38.30 24.27 -6.88
CA ARG A 329 -37.67 23.64 -5.69
C ARG A 329 -37.64 22.11 -5.80
N LEU A 330 -38.74 21.48 -6.23
CA LEU A 330 -38.80 20.03 -6.43
C LEU A 330 -37.78 19.56 -7.47
N GLN A 331 -37.66 20.28 -8.59
CA GLN A 331 -36.68 19.98 -9.62
C GLN A 331 -35.24 20.12 -9.10
N THR A 332 -34.98 21.17 -8.31
CA THR A 332 -33.65 21.36 -7.70
C THR A 332 -33.31 20.23 -6.72
N SER A 333 -34.27 19.75 -5.93
CA SER A 333 -34.07 18.63 -5.00
C SER A 333 -33.76 17.32 -5.72
N HIS A 334 -34.50 17.03 -6.80
CA HIS A 334 -34.25 15.86 -7.64
C HIS A 334 -32.85 15.92 -8.27
N ASP A 335 -32.48 17.06 -8.85
CA ASP A 335 -31.16 17.26 -9.46
C ASP A 335 -30.03 17.10 -8.42
N ILE A 336 -30.21 17.62 -7.20
CA ILE A 336 -29.24 17.44 -6.10
C ILE A 336 -29.10 15.96 -5.72
N SER A 337 -30.21 15.22 -5.63
CA SER A 337 -30.17 13.79 -5.26
C SER A 337 -29.39 12.97 -6.30
N LEU A 338 -29.55 13.28 -7.59
CA LEU A 338 -28.81 12.66 -8.68
C LEU A 338 -27.32 12.99 -8.60
N LEU A 339 -26.96 14.25 -8.30
CA LEU A 339 -25.57 14.66 -8.13
C LEU A 339 -24.90 13.89 -6.97
N ILE A 340 -25.57 13.78 -5.82
CA ILE A 340 -25.05 13.02 -4.67
C ILE A 340 -24.89 11.54 -5.01
N GLN A 341 -25.88 10.96 -5.69
CA GLN A 341 -25.83 9.57 -6.13
C GLN A 341 -24.69 9.30 -7.12
N GLN A 342 -24.24 10.30 -7.86
CA GLN A 342 -23.08 10.17 -8.76
C GLN A 342 -21.75 10.40 -8.02
N GLN A 343 -21.74 11.22 -6.97
CA GLN A 343 -20.53 11.67 -6.30
C GLN A 343 -20.01 10.73 -5.18
N TRP A 344 -20.85 9.89 -4.59
CA TRP A 344 -20.42 9.01 -3.49
C TRP A 344 -19.32 8.00 -3.90
N ARG A 345 -19.25 7.60 -5.18
CA ARG A 345 -18.24 6.65 -5.68
C ARG A 345 -16.82 7.24 -5.64
N PRO A 346 -16.54 8.37 -6.32
CA PRO A 346 -15.28 9.09 -6.18
C PRO A 346 -14.91 9.40 -4.72
N ALA A 347 -15.89 9.84 -3.94
CA ALA A 347 -15.72 10.15 -2.52
C ALA A 347 -15.23 8.91 -1.73
N PHE A 348 -15.93 7.78 -1.87
CA PHE A 348 -15.58 6.54 -1.21
C PHE A 348 -14.20 6.01 -1.64
N PHE A 349 -13.90 6.05 -2.94
CA PHE A 349 -12.59 5.67 -3.46
C PHE A 349 -11.46 6.48 -2.81
N THR A 350 -11.60 7.80 -2.78
CA THR A 350 -10.63 8.68 -2.14
C THR A 350 -10.50 8.37 -0.64
N THR A 351 -11.59 8.15 0.08
CA THR A 351 -11.54 7.77 1.50
C THR A 351 -10.74 6.48 1.71
N CYS A 352 -10.98 5.45 0.89
CA CYS A 352 -10.19 4.22 0.95
C CYS A 352 -8.70 4.52 0.74
N LEU A 353 -8.33 5.25 -0.31
CA LEU A 353 -6.93 5.60 -0.55
C LEU A 353 -6.30 6.41 0.59
N SER A 354 -7.03 7.37 1.17
CA SER A 354 -6.55 8.12 2.33
C SER A 354 -6.27 7.21 3.52
N VAL A 355 -7.13 6.22 3.79
CA VAL A 355 -6.91 5.23 4.86
C VAL A 355 -5.69 4.36 4.57
N LEU A 356 -5.53 3.88 3.32
CA LEU A 356 -4.37 3.09 2.91
C LEU A 356 -3.07 3.89 3.12
N SER A 357 -3.04 5.14 2.66
CA SER A 357 -1.88 6.00 2.78
C SER A 357 -1.57 6.42 4.21
N MET A 358 -2.59 6.67 5.04
CA MET A 358 -2.42 6.94 6.47
C MET A 358 -1.83 5.72 7.19
N THR A 359 -2.31 4.51 6.91
CA THR A 359 -1.79 3.28 7.52
C THR A 359 -0.31 3.10 7.22
N TYR A 360 0.10 3.32 5.96
CA TYR A 360 1.52 3.28 5.57
C TYR A 360 2.33 4.40 6.24
N GLY A 361 1.80 5.63 6.27
CA GLY A 361 2.46 6.76 6.92
C GLY A 361 2.71 6.51 8.41
N PHE A 362 1.70 5.99 9.12
CA PHE A 362 1.83 5.63 10.54
C PHE A 362 2.84 4.49 10.76
N TYR A 363 2.80 3.45 9.93
CA TYR A 363 3.79 2.38 10.00
C TYR A 363 5.22 2.92 9.88
N ARG A 364 5.46 3.80 8.90
CA ARG A 364 6.78 4.37 8.68
C ARG A 364 7.24 5.26 9.83
N LEU A 365 6.38 6.15 10.32
CA LEU A 365 6.70 7.05 11.43
C LEU A 365 7.00 6.31 12.75
N PHE A 366 6.24 5.24 13.05
CA PHE A 366 6.33 4.58 14.36
C PHE A 366 7.18 3.31 14.39
N GLN A 367 7.32 2.59 13.26
CA GLN A 367 7.98 1.28 13.25
C GLN A 367 9.34 1.31 12.55
N VAL A 368 9.48 2.00 11.40
CA VAL A 368 10.73 1.95 10.61
C VAL A 368 11.89 2.60 11.36
N THR A 369 11.62 3.64 12.15
CA THR A 369 12.60 4.32 13.01
C THR A 369 13.29 3.39 14.03
N LYS A 370 12.68 2.23 14.33
CA LYS A 370 13.30 1.21 15.19
C LYS A 370 14.49 0.51 14.50
N LEU A 371 14.45 0.34 13.19
CA LEU A 371 15.54 -0.28 12.43
C LEU A 371 16.67 0.68 12.06
N GLU A 372 16.38 1.98 11.94
CA GLU A 372 17.38 2.98 11.53
C GLU A 372 18.50 3.18 12.57
N ASN A 373 18.20 2.89 13.84
CA ASN A 373 19.15 3.05 14.94
C ASN A 373 19.91 1.77 15.30
N ILE A 374 19.88 0.77 14.41
CA ILE A 374 20.56 -0.52 14.64
C ILE A 374 22.02 -0.39 14.22
N GLY A 375 22.89 -0.34 15.22
CA GLY A 375 24.33 -0.48 15.05
C GLY A 375 24.83 -1.84 15.53
N PRO A 376 26.00 -2.29 15.07
CA PRO A 376 26.65 -3.52 15.52
C PRO A 376 26.96 -3.53 17.03
N THR A 377 27.01 -2.35 17.65
CA THR A 377 27.26 -2.16 19.09
C THR A 377 25.99 -2.10 19.93
N THR A 378 24.81 -2.23 19.34
CA THR A 378 23.56 -2.18 20.09
C THR A 378 23.41 -3.43 20.95
N THR A 379 23.04 -3.24 22.22
CA THR A 379 23.01 -4.33 23.22
C THR A 379 22.09 -5.47 22.82
N TRP A 380 20.92 -5.17 22.26
CA TRP A 380 19.98 -6.20 21.82
C TRP A 380 20.51 -6.98 20.60
N PHE A 381 21.27 -6.34 19.71
CA PHE A 381 21.85 -7.01 18.54
C PHE A 381 22.97 -7.97 18.98
N ILE A 382 23.77 -7.57 19.96
CA ILE A 382 24.76 -8.44 20.61
C ILE A 382 24.06 -9.65 21.25
N ASN A 383 23.00 -9.43 22.04
CA ASN A 383 22.23 -10.52 22.64
C ASN A 383 21.62 -11.47 21.59
N TRP A 384 21.19 -10.93 20.44
CA TRP A 384 20.70 -11.73 19.33
C TRP A 384 21.80 -12.58 18.70
N ILE A 385 23.01 -12.04 18.51
CA ILE A 385 24.17 -12.80 18.03
C ILE A 385 24.58 -13.89 19.05
N GLU A 386 24.65 -13.57 20.33
CA GLU A 386 24.95 -14.55 21.39
C GLU A 386 23.94 -15.70 21.39
N CYS A 387 22.66 -15.40 21.16
CA CYS A 387 21.63 -16.44 20.97
C CYS A 387 21.94 -17.33 19.76
N LEU A 388 22.33 -16.75 18.61
CA LEU A 388 22.69 -17.53 17.42
C LEU A 388 23.90 -18.42 17.66
N GLU A 389 24.93 -17.93 18.36
CA GLU A 389 26.11 -18.72 18.72
C GLU A 389 25.73 -19.91 19.60
N GLN A 390 24.87 -19.70 20.60
CA GLN A 390 24.36 -20.79 21.45
C GLN A 390 23.57 -21.82 20.64
N GLN A 391 22.69 -21.38 19.72
CA GLN A 391 21.92 -22.29 18.86
C GLN A 391 22.82 -23.05 17.86
N ALA A 392 23.91 -22.44 17.40
CA ALA A 392 24.89 -23.13 16.56
C ALA A 392 25.58 -24.27 17.31
N VAL A 393 25.99 -24.06 18.56
CA VAL A 393 26.58 -25.12 19.40
C VAL A 393 25.59 -26.25 19.64
N ILE A 394 24.33 -25.92 19.95
CA ILE A 394 23.25 -26.90 20.13
C ILE A 394 23.03 -27.71 18.84
N SER A 395 23.01 -27.05 17.69
CA SER A 395 22.85 -27.71 16.38
C SER A 395 24.00 -28.66 16.06
N MET A 396 25.24 -28.34 16.46
CA MET A 396 26.38 -29.24 16.35
C MET A 396 26.24 -30.46 17.28
N GLN A 397 25.80 -30.26 18.53
CA GLN A 397 25.61 -31.35 19.50
C GLN A 397 24.56 -32.37 19.04
N PHE A 398 23.49 -31.90 18.40
CA PHE A 398 22.46 -32.77 17.83
C PHE A 398 22.82 -33.35 16.45
N GLY A 399 24.03 -33.10 15.94
CA GLY A 399 24.46 -33.59 14.62
C GLY A 399 23.73 -32.95 13.44
N GLN A 400 23.02 -31.84 13.66
CA GLN A 400 22.35 -31.08 12.60
C GLN A 400 23.34 -30.23 11.80
N LEU A 401 24.43 -29.80 12.44
CA LEU A 401 25.52 -29.05 11.82
C LEU A 401 26.82 -29.85 11.94
N SER A 402 27.40 -30.26 10.82
CA SER A 402 28.68 -30.97 10.78
C SER A 402 29.88 -30.01 10.71
N SER A 403 31.10 -30.52 10.89
CA SER A 403 32.33 -29.71 10.74
C SER A 403 32.57 -29.24 9.29
N MET A 404 31.90 -29.84 8.31
CA MET A 404 31.86 -29.40 6.91
C MET A 404 30.39 -29.38 6.47
N PRO A 405 29.62 -28.39 6.93
CA PRO A 405 28.17 -28.38 6.76
C PRO A 405 27.82 -28.25 5.29
N THR A 406 26.84 -29.03 4.83
CA THR A 406 26.24 -28.83 3.50
C THR A 406 25.42 -27.54 3.51
N ALA A 407 25.14 -26.97 2.33
CA ALA A 407 24.30 -25.78 2.22
C ALA A 407 22.90 -26.00 2.84
N GLU A 408 22.36 -27.22 2.73
CA GLU A 408 21.08 -27.60 3.33
C GLU A 408 21.17 -27.68 4.86
N GLN A 409 22.24 -28.26 5.41
CA GLN A 409 22.47 -28.29 6.86
C GLN A 409 22.62 -26.88 7.44
N LEU A 410 23.38 -26.01 6.76
CA LEU A 410 23.56 -24.62 7.18
C LEU A 410 22.24 -23.85 7.16
N LYS A 411 21.43 -24.06 6.11
CA LYS A 411 20.10 -23.46 6.01
C LYS A 411 19.17 -23.97 7.10
N ALA A 412 19.09 -25.28 7.30
CA ALA A 412 18.22 -25.88 8.33
C ALA A 412 18.61 -25.44 9.75
N ALA A 413 19.91 -25.40 10.07
CA ALA A 413 20.41 -24.89 11.34
C ALA A 413 20.12 -23.39 11.50
N GLY A 414 20.26 -22.60 10.43
CA GLY A 414 19.91 -21.18 10.42
C GLY A 414 18.43 -20.93 10.65
N ASP A 415 17.56 -21.68 9.98
CA ASP A 415 16.10 -21.60 10.16
C ASP A 415 15.73 -21.97 11.61
N ALA A 416 16.32 -23.02 12.17
CA ALA A 416 16.12 -23.41 13.57
C ALA A 416 16.59 -22.34 14.57
N ALA A 417 17.80 -21.79 14.36
CA ALA A 417 18.36 -20.75 15.21
C ALA A 417 17.54 -19.44 15.13
N GLN A 418 17.17 -19.01 13.91
CA GLN A 418 16.30 -17.85 13.69
C GLN A 418 14.97 -17.99 14.40
N LYS A 419 14.34 -19.18 14.35
CA LYS A 419 13.06 -19.42 15.03
C LYS A 419 13.12 -19.16 16.53
N VAL A 420 14.21 -19.52 17.20
CA VAL A 420 14.41 -19.27 18.63
C VAL A 420 14.84 -17.82 18.89
N CYS A 421 15.83 -17.33 18.15
CA CYS A 421 16.43 -16.03 18.40
C CYS A 421 15.59 -14.84 17.88
N ALA A 422 14.59 -15.07 17.02
CA ALA A 422 13.62 -14.05 16.63
C ALA A 422 12.88 -13.46 17.85
N ALA A 423 12.66 -14.24 18.91
CA ALA A 423 12.05 -13.74 20.15
C ALA A 423 12.91 -12.67 20.85
N VAL A 424 14.24 -12.73 20.71
CA VAL A 424 15.18 -11.74 21.25
C VAL A 424 15.10 -10.43 20.45
N ALA A 425 14.96 -10.53 19.12
CA ALA A 425 14.86 -9.36 18.24
C ALA A 425 13.45 -8.73 18.23
N ALA A 426 12.40 -9.50 18.53
CA ALA A 426 10.99 -9.12 18.41
C ALA A 426 10.60 -7.74 18.99
N PRO A 427 11.05 -7.31 20.19
CA PRO A 427 10.67 -5.99 20.72
C PRO A 427 11.39 -4.82 20.02
N TYR A 428 12.50 -5.09 19.34
CA TYR A 428 13.34 -4.07 18.69
C TYR A 428 13.07 -3.94 17.20
N VAL A 429 12.46 -4.95 16.57
CA VAL A 429 12.05 -4.87 15.17
C VAL A 429 10.57 -4.47 15.04
N PRO A 430 10.15 -4.00 13.85
CA PRO A 430 8.74 -3.79 13.57
C PRO A 430 7.88 -5.02 13.85
N LEU A 431 6.68 -4.80 14.38
CA LEU A 431 5.73 -5.88 14.57
C LEU A 431 5.40 -6.52 13.22
N PHE A 432 5.55 -7.84 13.12
CA PHE A 432 5.31 -8.62 11.90
C PHE A 432 3.97 -8.27 11.24
N SER A 433 2.88 -8.22 12.03
CA SER A 433 1.54 -7.86 11.55
C SER A 433 1.48 -6.45 10.94
N TRP A 434 2.20 -5.50 11.52
CA TRP A 434 2.27 -4.13 11.01
C TRP A 434 3.07 -4.05 9.71
N SER A 435 4.17 -4.79 9.60
CA SER A 435 4.97 -4.88 8.36
C SER A 435 4.17 -5.50 7.22
N ILE A 436 3.41 -6.58 7.48
CA ILE A 436 2.50 -7.16 6.49
C ILE A 436 1.42 -6.16 6.10
N LEU A 437 0.79 -5.51 7.08
CA LEU A 437 -0.27 -4.54 6.83
C LEU A 437 0.23 -3.39 5.95
N ALA A 438 1.43 -2.88 6.23
CA ALA A 438 2.04 -1.80 5.47
C ALA A 438 2.45 -2.21 4.04
N ASP A 439 2.84 -3.47 3.82
CA ASP A 439 3.18 -3.97 2.48
C ASP A 439 1.92 -4.28 1.65
N ILE A 440 0.87 -4.83 2.28
CA ILE A 440 -0.36 -5.27 1.61
C ILE A 440 -1.32 -4.11 1.30
N MET A 441 -1.41 -3.09 2.14
CA MET A 441 -2.34 -1.96 1.93
C MET A 441 -2.10 -1.25 0.58
N PRO A 442 -0.85 -0.91 0.20
CA PRO A 442 -0.53 -0.38 -1.14
C PRO A 442 -0.91 -1.29 -2.31
N ALA A 443 -1.18 -2.58 -2.08
CA ALA A 443 -1.55 -3.53 -3.13
C ALA A 443 -3.03 -3.44 -3.54
N PHE A 444 -3.92 -2.88 -2.72
CA PHE A 444 -5.36 -2.85 -2.99
C PHE A 444 -5.94 -1.76 -3.93
N PRO A 445 -5.26 -0.64 -4.28
CA PRO A 445 -5.88 0.46 -5.03
C PRO A 445 -6.64 0.06 -6.32
N GLY A 446 -6.09 -0.86 -7.11
CA GLY A 446 -6.73 -1.34 -8.35
C GLY A 446 -7.95 -2.22 -8.11
N ILE A 447 -7.94 -3.06 -7.06
CA ILE A 447 -9.13 -3.81 -6.61
C ILE A 447 -10.22 -2.83 -6.15
N VAL A 448 -9.86 -1.83 -5.34
CA VAL A 448 -10.82 -0.80 -4.89
C VAL A 448 -11.40 -0.03 -6.09
N LEU A 449 -10.58 0.34 -7.07
CA LEU A 449 -11.06 0.94 -8.33
C LEU A 449 -12.10 0.06 -9.02
N LEU A 450 -11.80 -1.23 -9.19
CA LEU A 450 -12.71 -2.17 -9.84
C LEU A 450 -14.02 -2.31 -9.07
N ILE A 451 -13.99 -2.40 -7.74
CA ILE A 451 -15.25 -2.57 -7.01
C ILE A 451 -16.07 -1.28 -7.00
N VAL A 452 -15.42 -0.12 -6.83
CA VAL A 452 -16.13 1.18 -6.75
C VAL A 452 -16.69 1.60 -8.11
N PHE A 453 -15.96 1.40 -9.20
CA PHE A 453 -16.38 1.87 -10.53
C PHE A 453 -16.93 0.75 -11.42
N GLY A 454 -16.43 -0.48 -11.27
CA GLY A 454 -16.89 -1.65 -12.01
C GLY A 454 -18.21 -2.23 -11.51
N SER A 455 -18.65 -1.91 -10.29
CA SER A 455 -19.98 -2.35 -9.80
C SER A 455 -21.18 -1.66 -10.47
N LYS A 456 -20.95 -0.74 -11.41
CA LYS A 456 -22.04 -0.10 -12.13
C LYS A 456 -22.57 -1.06 -13.20
N MET A 457 -23.79 -1.59 -13.02
CA MET A 457 -24.43 -2.49 -14.00
C MET A 457 -24.50 -1.86 -15.40
N GLU A 458 -24.67 -0.54 -15.50
CA GLU A 458 -24.63 0.18 -16.79
C GLU A 458 -23.31 -0.02 -17.54
N LEU A 459 -22.18 -0.08 -16.82
CA LEU A 459 -20.87 -0.29 -17.43
C LEU A 459 -20.83 -1.63 -18.16
N TRP A 460 -21.28 -2.68 -17.47
CA TRP A 460 -21.32 -4.03 -18.03
C TRP A 460 -22.36 -4.15 -19.15
N SER A 461 -23.53 -3.53 -19.02
CA SER A 461 -24.53 -3.57 -20.08
C SER A 461 -24.06 -2.87 -21.36
N ASP A 462 -23.36 -1.75 -21.24
CA ASP A 462 -22.83 -1.02 -22.40
C ASP A 462 -21.72 -1.83 -23.09
N ILE A 463 -20.84 -2.47 -22.31
CA ILE A 463 -19.79 -3.36 -22.83
C ILE A 463 -20.42 -4.58 -23.52
N TRP A 464 -21.38 -5.23 -22.89
CA TRP A 464 -22.10 -6.38 -23.46
C TRP A 464 -22.81 -6.01 -24.75
N ARG A 465 -23.48 -4.85 -24.81
CA ARG A 465 -24.10 -4.34 -26.04
C ARG A 465 -23.08 -4.09 -27.14
N MET A 466 -21.88 -3.61 -26.81
CA MET A 466 -20.83 -3.41 -27.81
C MET A 466 -20.26 -4.74 -28.34
N PHE A 467 -20.07 -5.73 -27.46
CA PHE A 467 -19.53 -7.03 -27.85
C PHE A 467 -20.55 -7.93 -28.57
N LEU A 468 -21.82 -7.93 -28.17
CA LEU A 468 -22.87 -8.74 -28.79
C LEU A 468 -23.63 -8.03 -29.92
N GLY A 469 -23.76 -6.71 -29.84
CA GLY A 469 -24.67 -5.93 -30.69
C GLY A 469 -24.25 -5.79 -32.15
N HIS A 470 -23.07 -6.30 -32.53
CA HIS A 470 -22.61 -6.26 -33.91
C HIS A 470 -22.93 -7.53 -34.74
N LYS A 471 -23.63 -8.51 -34.16
CA LYS A 471 -24.00 -9.74 -34.89
C LYS A 471 -25.41 -9.76 -35.51
N GLY A 472 -26.20 -8.69 -35.39
CA GLY A 472 -27.64 -8.74 -35.72
C GLY A 472 -28.14 -7.86 -36.88
N GLU A 473 -27.49 -6.75 -37.24
CA GLU A 473 -28.07 -5.76 -38.18
C GLU A 473 -27.27 -5.60 -39.49
N THR A 474 -26.74 -6.70 -40.03
CA THR A 474 -26.29 -6.75 -41.44
C THR A 474 -27.30 -7.42 -42.35
N GLY A 475 -28.55 -7.60 -41.90
CA GLY A 475 -29.64 -8.17 -42.68
C GLY A 475 -30.73 -7.16 -42.99
N PHE A 476 -30.91 -6.89 -44.28
CA PHE A 476 -32.17 -6.44 -44.92
C PHE A 476 -32.53 -4.95 -44.87
N THR A 477 -31.81 -4.15 -45.65
CA THR A 477 -32.47 -3.22 -46.59
C THR A 477 -32.39 -3.82 -47.99
N MET A 478 -33.35 -4.69 -48.34
CA MET A 478 -33.77 -4.83 -49.74
C MET A 478 -34.70 -3.66 -50.04
N GLY A 479 -34.47 -3.02 -51.19
CA GLY A 479 -35.15 -1.80 -51.64
C GLY A 479 -36.61 -1.99 -52.03
#